data_AF-A0A1B8CT89-F1
#
_entry.id   AF-A0A1B8CT89-F1
#
_cell.length_a   1.000
_cell.length_b   1.000
_cell.length_c   1.000
_cell.angle_alpha   90.00
_cell.angle_beta   90.00
_cell.angle_gamma   90.00
#
_symmetry.space_group_name_H-M   'P 1'
#
loop_
_entity.id
_entity.type
_entity.pdbx_description
1 polymer ?
#
loop_
_entity_poly.entity_id
_entity_poly.type
_entity_poly.pdbx_seq_one_letter_code
_entity_poly.pdbx_strand_id
1 'polypeptide(L)'
;MATPSKEFTAGLESSKAEYVNLGKSGLRVSVPILGAMSFGSRETLPWVIEEDEALPLLKAAYDRGLNTWDTANVYSNGVSEEIIGKAIKKYSIPRSKLVILTKLNGAVMESLSDRGALLDSKLLKANKDYVNNHGLSRSAIFKALDESLRRLDTPYVDLLQIHRFDASVPIEETMEALHDLVKSGKVRYIGASSMWATQFARMQFVAEQKGWTKFVSMQNHYNLLYREEEREMIRSCDETGVALDSLGAAGGGRAREEAGGAGGDGEE
;
A
#
# COMPACT_ATOMS: atom_id res chain seq x y z
N MET A 1 36.40 19.53 -6.65
CA MET A 1 34.99 19.09 -6.66
C MET A 1 34.11 20.33 -6.54
N ALA A 2 33.00 20.42 -7.27
CA ALA A 2 32.08 21.54 -7.18
C ALA A 2 31.27 21.47 -5.88
N THR A 3 31.07 22.60 -5.21
CA THR A 3 30.23 22.68 -4.01
C THR A 3 28.76 22.49 -4.41
N PRO A 4 27.97 21.71 -3.65
CA PRO A 4 26.54 21.55 -3.91
C PRO A 4 25.79 22.89 -3.88
N SER A 5 24.70 23.00 -4.64
CA SER A 5 23.86 24.20 -4.64
C SER A 5 23.15 24.38 -3.29
N LYS A 6 22.70 25.60 -3.00
CA LYS A 6 21.94 25.88 -1.77
C LYS A 6 20.66 25.06 -1.70
N GLU A 7 19.99 24.85 -2.83
CA GLU A 7 18.77 24.03 -2.91
C GLU A 7 19.06 22.55 -2.60
N PHE A 8 20.21 22.04 -3.05
CA PHE A 8 20.64 20.68 -2.71
C PHE A 8 20.89 20.54 -1.20
N THR A 9 21.63 21.47 -0.61
CA THR A 9 21.92 21.46 0.83
C THR A 9 20.66 21.64 1.67
N ALA A 10 19.75 22.52 1.26
CA ALA A 10 18.47 22.71 1.94
C ALA A 10 17.64 21.42 1.97
N GLY A 11 17.67 20.61 0.91
CA GLY A 11 17.00 19.31 0.88
C GLY A 11 17.59 18.28 1.85
N LEU A 12 18.90 18.36 2.14
CA LEU A 12 19.54 17.53 3.16
C LEU A 12 19.08 17.94 4.57
N GLU A 13 19.02 19.24 4.84
CA GLU A 13 18.64 19.78 6.15
C GLU A 13 17.15 19.63 6.44
N SER A 14 16.29 19.65 5.40
CA SER A 14 14.84 19.56 5.56
C SER A 14 14.33 18.13 5.71
N SER A 15 15.10 17.13 5.24
CA SER A 15 14.70 15.73 5.35
C SER A 15 14.89 15.21 6.77
N LYS A 16 13.85 14.57 7.30
CA LYS A 16 13.91 13.80 8.56
C LYS A 16 13.77 12.30 8.33
N ALA A 17 13.74 11.88 7.06
CA ALA A 17 13.53 10.50 6.66
C ALA A 17 14.86 9.82 6.35
N GLU A 18 14.98 8.56 6.75
CA GLU A 18 15.99 7.65 6.22
C GLU A 18 15.46 7.02 4.93
N TYR A 19 16.37 6.65 4.02
CA TYR A 19 16.01 5.97 2.78
C TYR A 19 16.72 4.62 2.70
N VAL A 20 15.93 3.56 2.56
CA VAL A 20 16.42 2.18 2.51
C VAL A 20 15.95 1.49 1.24
N ASN A 21 16.66 0.44 0.82
CA ASN A 21 16.18 -0.42 -0.26
C ASN A 21 14.93 -1.19 0.18
N LEU A 22 13.95 -1.32 -0.71
CA LEU A 22 12.82 -2.23 -0.52
C LEU A 22 13.29 -3.66 -0.81
N GLY A 23 13.77 -4.34 0.24
CA GLY A 23 14.35 -5.67 0.14
C GLY A 23 15.63 -5.65 -0.67
N LYS A 24 15.85 -6.68 -1.50
CA LYS A 24 16.99 -6.71 -2.44
C LYS A 24 16.76 -5.92 -3.73
N SER A 25 15.63 -5.22 -3.87
CA SER A 25 15.35 -4.41 -5.06
C SER A 25 16.16 -3.11 -5.08
N GLY A 26 16.26 -2.48 -6.25
CA GLY A 26 16.86 -1.15 -6.40
C GLY A 26 15.95 0.02 -5.98
N LEU A 27 14.68 -0.25 -5.62
CA LEU A 27 13.74 0.78 -5.20
C LEU A 27 14.11 1.29 -3.80
N ARG A 28 14.22 2.61 -3.63
CA ARG A 28 14.48 3.24 -2.33
C ARG A 28 13.23 3.89 -1.76
N VAL A 29 12.87 3.50 -0.55
CA VAL A 29 11.68 3.97 0.17
C VAL A 29 12.07 4.76 1.42
N SER A 30 11.23 5.69 1.83
CA SER A 30 11.40 6.43 3.08
C SER A 30 11.03 5.55 4.27
N VAL A 31 11.75 5.72 5.37
CA VAL A 31 11.37 5.20 6.69
C VAL A 31 11.00 6.39 7.57
N PRO A 32 9.74 6.48 8.04
CA PRO A 32 8.61 5.58 7.75
C PRO A 32 7.98 5.75 6.34
N ILE A 33 7.14 4.79 5.95
CA ILE A 33 6.20 4.93 4.82
C ILE A 33 4.92 5.60 5.34
N LEU A 34 4.37 6.57 4.59
CA LEU A 34 3.10 7.20 4.95
C LEU A 34 1.93 6.36 4.43
N GLY A 35 1.17 5.74 5.31
CA GLY A 35 -0.09 5.06 4.98
C GLY A 35 -1.27 6.02 4.90
N ALA A 36 -2.10 5.86 3.87
CA ALA A 36 -3.25 6.71 3.56
C ALA A 36 -4.61 6.03 3.83
N MET A 37 -4.65 4.90 4.56
CA MET A 37 -5.90 4.21 4.90
C MET A 37 -6.92 5.12 5.60
N SER A 38 -6.43 6.11 6.36
CA SER A 38 -7.26 7.08 7.06
C SER A 38 -7.70 8.26 6.20
N PHE A 39 -7.26 8.40 4.95
CA PHE A 39 -7.65 9.52 4.09
C PHE A 39 -8.88 9.11 3.27
N GLY A 40 -9.93 9.92 3.28
CA GLY A 40 -11.18 9.51 2.65
C GLY A 40 -12.34 10.48 2.83
N SER A 41 -13.55 9.94 2.68
CA SER A 41 -14.82 10.61 2.98
C SER A 41 -15.47 9.99 4.21
N ARG A 42 -15.98 10.84 5.11
CA ARG A 42 -16.69 10.39 6.32
C ARG A 42 -17.99 9.65 6.02
N GLU A 43 -18.52 9.75 4.81
CA GLU A 43 -19.62 8.91 4.31
C GLU A 43 -19.26 7.43 4.32
N THR A 44 -17.97 7.10 4.16
CA THR A 44 -17.51 5.70 4.12
C THR A 44 -17.21 5.13 5.49
N LEU A 45 -16.58 5.91 6.37
CA LEU A 45 -16.21 5.57 7.74
C LEU A 45 -16.09 6.86 8.56
N PRO A 46 -16.67 6.93 9.78
CA PRO A 46 -16.66 8.18 10.55
C PRO A 46 -15.28 8.69 10.98
N TRP A 47 -14.28 7.79 11.06
CA TRP A 47 -12.96 8.10 11.62
C TRP A 47 -11.92 8.54 10.58
N VAL A 48 -12.27 8.51 9.28
CA VAL A 48 -11.35 8.99 8.25
C VAL A 48 -11.22 10.52 8.31
N ILE A 49 -10.10 11.02 7.81
CA ILE A 49 -9.84 12.43 7.64
C ILE A 49 -10.13 12.82 6.19
N GLU A 50 -10.75 13.99 6.01
CA GLU A 50 -11.20 14.46 4.71
C GLU A 50 -10.13 15.25 3.98
N GLU A 51 -10.41 15.61 2.73
CA GLU A 51 -9.43 16.20 1.81
C GLU A 51 -8.74 17.45 2.36
N ASP A 52 -9.49 18.36 2.95
CA ASP A 52 -8.98 19.61 3.53
C ASP A 52 -7.96 19.38 4.66
N GLU A 53 -8.14 18.32 5.44
CA GLU A 53 -7.22 17.89 6.50
C GLU A 53 -6.06 17.03 5.96
N ALA A 54 -6.32 16.18 4.96
CA ALA A 54 -5.34 15.25 4.41
C ALA A 54 -4.28 15.94 3.52
N LEU A 55 -4.68 16.95 2.74
CA LEU A 55 -3.78 17.69 1.86
C LEU A 55 -2.58 18.34 2.57
N PRO A 56 -2.74 19.11 3.67
CA PRO A 56 -1.60 19.67 4.39
C PRO A 56 -0.72 18.60 5.04
N LEU A 57 -1.27 17.44 5.42
CA LEU A 57 -0.48 16.32 5.96
C LEU A 57 0.40 15.68 4.88
N LEU A 58 -0.14 15.43 3.68
CA LEU A 58 0.63 14.94 2.54
C LEU A 58 1.76 15.90 2.16
N LYS A 59 1.48 17.22 2.16
CA LYS A 59 2.52 18.23 1.92
C LYS A 59 3.59 18.20 3.00
N ALA A 60 3.19 18.17 4.27
CA ALA A 60 4.12 18.16 5.39
C ALA A 60 5.01 16.90 5.40
N ALA A 61 4.47 15.75 4.99
CA ALA A 61 5.19 14.51 4.81
C ALA A 61 6.23 14.61 3.70
N TYR A 62 5.83 15.11 2.52
CA TYR A 62 6.76 15.34 1.40
C TYR A 62 7.91 16.28 1.79
N ASP A 63 7.60 17.40 2.43
CA ASP A 63 8.59 18.41 2.82
C ASP A 63 9.61 17.90 3.83
N ARG A 64 9.21 16.90 4.64
CA ARG A 64 10.07 16.23 5.62
C ARG A 64 10.80 15.01 5.05
N GLY A 65 10.72 14.77 3.74
CA GLY A 65 11.45 13.72 3.06
C GLY A 65 10.71 12.38 2.95
N LEU A 66 9.45 12.27 3.39
CA LEU A 66 8.67 11.05 3.17
C LEU A 66 8.28 10.95 1.69
N ASN A 67 9.09 10.22 0.94
CA ASN A 67 8.88 10.02 -0.49
C ASN A 67 7.92 8.87 -0.80
N THR A 68 7.60 8.01 0.18
CA THR A 68 6.83 6.78 -0.06
C THR A 68 5.45 6.87 0.57
N TRP A 69 4.40 6.80 -0.25
CA TRP A 69 3.00 6.90 0.15
C TRP A 69 2.23 5.64 -0.26
N ASP A 70 1.53 5.03 0.69
CA ASP A 70 0.78 3.79 0.52
C ASP A 70 -0.72 4.03 0.61
N THR A 71 -1.47 3.55 -0.39
CA THR A 71 -2.93 3.57 -0.44
C THR A 71 -3.46 2.22 -0.94
N ALA A 72 -4.75 2.11 -1.21
CA ALA A 72 -5.37 0.97 -1.88
C ALA A 72 -6.60 1.42 -2.64
N ASN A 73 -6.97 0.69 -3.69
CA ASN A 73 -8.16 0.96 -4.48
C ASN A 73 -9.44 1.08 -3.62
N VAL A 74 -9.54 0.29 -2.56
CA VAL A 74 -10.71 0.24 -1.66
C VAL A 74 -10.66 1.23 -0.49
N TYR A 75 -9.54 1.93 -0.26
CA TYR A 75 -9.46 2.89 0.84
C TYR A 75 -10.43 4.04 0.60
N SER A 76 -11.41 4.13 1.51
CA SER A 76 -12.57 5.00 1.37
C SER A 76 -13.22 4.91 -0.02
N ASN A 77 -13.38 3.67 -0.55
CA ASN A 77 -13.98 3.42 -1.86
C ASN A 77 -13.31 4.23 -3.00
N GLY A 78 -11.97 4.32 -2.98
CA GLY A 78 -11.17 5.02 -3.99
C GLY A 78 -10.83 6.47 -3.65
N VAL A 79 -11.54 7.09 -2.70
CA VAL A 79 -11.33 8.52 -2.36
C VAL A 79 -9.91 8.79 -1.86
N SER A 80 -9.28 7.85 -1.16
CA SER A 80 -7.87 7.99 -0.75
C SER A 80 -6.91 8.23 -1.93
N GLU A 81 -7.11 7.50 -3.03
CA GLU A 81 -6.30 7.65 -4.25
C GLU A 81 -6.54 9.02 -4.91
N GLU A 82 -7.79 9.50 -4.92
CA GLU A 82 -8.14 10.82 -5.46
C GLU A 82 -7.50 11.95 -4.65
N ILE A 83 -7.50 11.85 -3.32
CA ILE A 83 -6.86 12.82 -2.43
C ILE A 83 -5.35 12.88 -2.70
N ILE A 84 -4.69 11.72 -2.85
CA ILE A 84 -3.27 11.67 -3.21
C ILE A 84 -3.01 12.33 -4.57
N GLY A 85 -3.79 11.99 -5.60
CA GLY A 85 -3.67 12.60 -6.93
C GLY A 85 -3.84 14.13 -6.89
N LYS A 86 -4.83 14.62 -6.14
CA LYS A 86 -5.04 16.06 -5.90
C LYS A 86 -3.88 16.70 -5.17
N ALA A 87 -3.28 16.06 -4.17
CA ALA A 87 -2.12 16.59 -3.45
C ALA A 87 -0.92 16.79 -4.38
N ILE A 88 -0.63 15.80 -5.22
CA ILE A 88 0.48 15.84 -6.19
C ILE A 88 0.32 17.06 -7.11
N LYS A 89 -0.88 17.26 -7.67
CA LYS A 89 -1.20 18.41 -8.53
C LYS A 89 -1.14 19.73 -7.77
N LYS A 90 -1.86 19.84 -6.65
CA LYS A 90 -2.01 21.07 -5.86
C LYS A 90 -0.66 21.63 -5.41
N TYR A 91 0.25 20.76 -4.99
CA TYR A 91 1.57 21.16 -4.50
C TYR A 91 2.67 21.05 -5.55
N SER A 92 2.32 20.77 -6.81
CA SER A 92 3.27 20.61 -7.92
C SER A 92 4.42 19.65 -7.59
N ILE A 93 4.11 18.56 -6.89
CA ILE A 93 5.11 17.58 -6.48
C ILE A 93 5.55 16.80 -7.72
N PRO A 94 6.85 16.79 -8.09
CA PRO A 94 7.29 16.03 -9.24
C PRO A 94 7.03 14.55 -9.02
N ARG A 95 6.30 13.91 -9.93
CA ARG A 95 5.91 12.48 -9.82
C ARG A 95 7.13 11.56 -9.61
N SER A 96 8.26 11.88 -10.22
CA SER A 96 9.51 11.13 -10.10
C SER A 96 10.18 11.22 -8.71
N LYS A 97 9.75 12.14 -7.86
CA LYS A 97 10.23 12.29 -6.48
C LYS A 97 9.39 11.50 -5.47
N LEU A 98 8.31 10.86 -5.91
CA LEU A 98 7.45 10.03 -5.07
C LEU A 98 7.56 8.56 -5.48
N VAL A 99 7.42 7.70 -4.47
CA VAL A 99 7.19 6.27 -4.59
C VAL A 99 5.75 6.02 -4.15
N ILE A 100 4.87 5.69 -5.09
CA ILE A 100 3.45 5.45 -4.83
C ILE A 100 3.18 3.96 -4.81
N LEU A 101 2.64 3.51 -3.68
CA LEU A 101 2.14 2.17 -3.44
C LEU A 101 0.61 2.19 -3.55
N THR A 102 0.04 1.29 -4.35
CA THR A 102 -1.40 0.98 -4.26
C THR A 102 -1.62 -0.52 -4.23
N LYS A 103 -2.84 -0.92 -3.89
CA LYS A 103 -3.26 -2.31 -3.78
C LYS A 103 -4.55 -2.55 -4.54
N LEU A 104 -4.71 -3.77 -5.02
CA LEU A 104 -5.94 -4.26 -5.61
C LEU A 104 -6.38 -5.57 -4.96
N ASN A 105 -7.69 -5.74 -4.81
CA ASN A 105 -8.38 -7.00 -4.50
C ASN A 105 -9.88 -6.76 -4.36
N GLY A 106 -10.28 -5.77 -3.55
CA GLY A 106 -11.71 -5.48 -3.33
C GLY A 106 -12.31 -4.64 -4.45
N ALA A 107 -13.64 -4.65 -4.55
CA ALA A 107 -14.36 -3.81 -5.49
C ALA A 107 -14.33 -2.32 -5.09
N VAL A 108 -14.45 -1.44 -6.07
CA VAL A 108 -14.78 -0.03 -5.82
C VAL A 108 -16.21 0.16 -6.31
N MET A 109 -17.07 0.61 -5.41
CA MET A 109 -18.50 0.78 -5.64
C MET A 109 -18.79 2.09 -6.37
N GLU A 110 -19.90 2.15 -7.08
CA GLU A 110 -20.38 3.38 -7.72
C GLU A 110 -20.81 4.44 -6.70
N SER A 111 -21.38 4.01 -5.56
CA SER A 111 -21.75 4.88 -4.44
C SER A 111 -20.89 4.63 -3.20
N LEU A 112 -20.51 5.69 -2.49
CA LEU A 112 -19.78 5.61 -1.23
C LEU A 112 -20.58 4.88 -0.14
N SER A 113 -21.91 5.05 -0.13
CA SER A 113 -22.82 4.37 0.81
C SER A 113 -22.74 2.84 0.72
N ASP A 114 -22.42 2.34 -0.47
CA ASP A 114 -22.44 0.91 -0.77
C ASP A 114 -21.12 0.23 -0.38
N ARG A 115 -20.14 0.98 0.12
CA ARG A 115 -18.86 0.44 0.58
C ARG A 115 -19.04 -0.72 1.57
N GLY A 116 -20.09 -0.70 2.39
CA GLY A 116 -20.41 -1.78 3.33
C GLY A 116 -20.52 -3.15 2.65
N ALA A 117 -20.95 -3.20 1.38
CA ALA A 117 -21.01 -4.43 0.59
C ALA A 117 -19.63 -5.07 0.37
N LEU A 118 -18.52 -4.34 0.50
CA LEU A 118 -17.16 -4.91 0.46
C LEU A 118 -16.90 -5.93 1.56
N LEU A 119 -17.62 -5.82 2.68
CA LEU A 119 -17.49 -6.73 3.80
C LEU A 119 -18.27 -8.03 3.59
N ASP A 120 -19.17 -8.09 2.60
CA ASP A 120 -19.97 -9.26 2.26
C ASP A 120 -19.58 -9.82 0.88
N SER A 121 -18.67 -10.79 0.90
CA SER A 121 -18.23 -11.49 -0.30
C SER A 121 -19.34 -12.27 -1.01
N LYS A 122 -20.44 -12.65 -0.34
CA LYS A 122 -21.57 -13.33 -0.98
C LYS A 122 -22.39 -12.34 -1.79
N LEU A 123 -22.63 -11.16 -1.22
CA LEU A 123 -23.37 -10.10 -1.89
C LEU A 123 -22.63 -9.63 -3.15
N LEU A 124 -21.31 -9.43 -3.06
CA LEU A 124 -20.48 -9.08 -4.22
C LEU A 124 -20.55 -10.11 -5.34
N LYS A 125 -20.42 -11.40 -5.00
CA LYS A 125 -20.48 -12.50 -5.98
C LYS A 125 -21.85 -12.65 -6.63
N ALA A 126 -22.92 -12.31 -5.92
CA ALA A 126 -24.29 -12.37 -6.43
C ALA A 126 -24.69 -11.13 -7.25
N ASN A 127 -23.93 -10.03 -7.15
CA ASN A 127 -24.24 -8.80 -7.87
C ASN A 127 -23.65 -8.82 -9.28
N LYS A 128 -24.54 -8.78 -10.28
CA LYS A 128 -24.17 -8.82 -11.71
C LYS A 128 -23.18 -7.74 -12.14
N ASP A 129 -23.17 -6.59 -11.47
CA ASP A 129 -22.36 -5.44 -11.86
C ASP A 129 -20.94 -5.53 -11.27
N TYR A 130 -20.76 -6.30 -10.19
CA TYR A 130 -19.49 -6.38 -9.45
C TYR A 130 -18.80 -7.75 -9.50
N VAL A 131 -19.43 -8.78 -10.08
CA VAL A 131 -18.90 -10.15 -10.13
C VAL A 131 -17.48 -10.27 -10.72
N ASN A 132 -17.09 -9.37 -11.63
CA ASN A 132 -15.76 -9.30 -12.25
C ASN A 132 -14.92 -8.09 -11.80
N ASN A 133 -15.36 -7.37 -10.75
CA ASN A 133 -14.73 -6.14 -10.29
C ASN A 133 -13.97 -6.32 -8.96
N HIS A 134 -13.70 -7.56 -8.55
CA HIS A 134 -12.93 -7.89 -7.35
C HIS A 134 -12.14 -9.20 -7.55
N GLY A 135 -11.32 -9.55 -6.56
CA GLY A 135 -10.42 -10.69 -6.60
C GLY A 135 -9.13 -10.41 -7.38
N LEU A 136 -8.43 -11.48 -7.72
CA LEU A 136 -7.14 -11.45 -8.43
C LEU A 136 -7.19 -12.13 -9.80
N SER A 137 -8.37 -12.18 -10.43
CA SER A 137 -8.49 -12.59 -11.82
C SER A 137 -7.81 -11.57 -12.73
N ARG A 138 -7.32 -12.01 -13.89
CA ARG A 138 -6.63 -11.10 -14.82
C ARG A 138 -7.48 -9.87 -15.17
N SER A 139 -8.77 -10.07 -15.41
CA SER A 139 -9.72 -8.99 -15.73
C SER A 139 -9.85 -7.99 -14.58
N ALA A 140 -10.02 -8.48 -13.35
CA ALA A 140 -10.16 -7.64 -12.17
C ALA A 140 -8.87 -6.86 -11.88
N ILE A 141 -7.70 -7.50 -12.01
CA ILE A 141 -6.40 -6.87 -11.79
C ILE A 141 -6.19 -5.70 -12.76
N PHE A 142 -6.37 -5.94 -14.06
CA PHE A 142 -6.16 -4.90 -15.09
C PHE A 142 -7.13 -3.73 -14.91
N LYS A 143 -8.42 -4.02 -14.71
CA LYS A 143 -9.43 -2.98 -14.47
C LYS A 143 -9.13 -2.17 -13.21
N ALA A 144 -8.80 -2.84 -12.10
CA ALA A 144 -8.51 -2.18 -10.84
C ALA A 144 -7.29 -1.26 -10.93
N LEU A 145 -6.23 -1.68 -11.62
CA LEU A 145 -5.06 -0.82 -11.83
C LEU A 145 -5.42 0.40 -12.68
N ASP A 146 -6.12 0.22 -13.82
CA ASP A 146 -6.46 1.33 -14.71
C ASP A 146 -7.30 2.39 -13.98
N GLU A 147 -8.27 1.96 -13.17
CA GLU A 147 -9.07 2.85 -12.33
C GLU A 147 -8.25 3.51 -11.21
N SER A 148 -7.29 2.79 -10.63
CA SER A 148 -6.40 3.35 -9.59
C SER A 148 -5.49 4.43 -10.19
N LEU A 149 -4.92 4.19 -11.37
CA LEU A 149 -4.11 5.18 -12.11
C LEU A 149 -4.93 6.40 -12.49
N ARG A 150 -6.21 6.22 -12.86
CA ARG A 150 -7.15 7.32 -13.12
C ARG A 150 -7.39 8.16 -11.87
N ARG A 151 -7.68 7.55 -10.71
CA ARG A 151 -7.92 8.27 -9.45
C ARG A 151 -6.66 8.97 -8.94
N LEU A 152 -5.52 8.31 -8.99
CA LEU A 152 -4.21 8.88 -8.63
C LEU A 152 -3.72 9.94 -9.63
N ASP A 153 -4.31 10.00 -10.82
CA ASP A 153 -3.88 10.83 -11.95
C ASP A 153 -2.38 10.70 -12.24
N THR A 154 -1.93 9.46 -12.45
CA THR A 154 -0.53 9.14 -12.74
C THR A 154 -0.46 8.04 -13.79
N PRO A 155 0.53 8.07 -14.70
CA PRO A 155 0.69 7.02 -15.71
C PRO A 155 1.21 5.68 -15.14
N TYR A 156 1.77 5.68 -13.93
CA TYR A 156 2.28 4.47 -13.29
C TYR A 156 2.24 4.54 -11.75
N VAL A 157 2.30 3.37 -11.13
CA VAL A 157 2.62 3.19 -9.70
C VAL A 157 3.98 2.52 -9.54
N ASP A 158 4.67 2.82 -8.45
CA ASP A 158 6.00 2.28 -8.19
C ASP A 158 5.90 0.86 -7.66
N LEU A 159 4.91 0.58 -6.82
CA LEU A 159 4.67 -0.75 -6.29
C LEU A 159 3.16 -1.05 -6.31
N LEU A 160 2.78 -2.09 -7.05
CA LEU A 160 1.42 -2.62 -7.04
C LEU A 160 1.35 -3.85 -6.16
N GLN A 161 0.48 -3.85 -5.16
CA GLN A 161 0.34 -4.96 -4.24
C GLN A 161 -0.96 -5.72 -4.45
N ILE A 162 -0.91 -7.05 -4.33
CA ILE A 162 -2.13 -7.82 -4.11
C ILE A 162 -2.54 -7.67 -2.64
N HIS A 163 -3.74 -7.15 -2.38
CA HIS A 163 -4.15 -6.78 -1.02
C HIS A 163 -4.36 -8.00 -0.09
N ARG A 164 -4.71 -9.15 -0.68
CA ARG A 164 -4.97 -10.44 -0.05
C ARG A 164 -4.66 -11.56 -1.04
N PHE A 165 -4.35 -12.77 -0.56
CA PHE A 165 -4.38 -13.98 -1.39
C PHE A 165 -5.81 -14.31 -1.86
N ASP A 166 -5.95 -14.76 -3.10
CA ASP A 166 -7.23 -15.19 -3.69
C ASP A 166 -7.18 -16.67 -4.06
N ALA A 167 -7.81 -17.51 -3.24
CA ALA A 167 -7.84 -18.96 -3.46
C ALA A 167 -8.77 -19.38 -4.60
N SER A 168 -9.57 -18.47 -5.16
CA SER A 168 -10.50 -18.76 -6.25
C SER A 168 -9.89 -18.60 -7.64
N VAL A 169 -8.69 -18.03 -7.72
CA VAL A 169 -7.97 -17.79 -8.96
C VAL A 169 -6.67 -18.62 -8.98
N PRO A 170 -6.34 -19.30 -10.09
CA PRO A 170 -5.05 -19.98 -10.21
C PRO A 170 -3.88 -19.02 -9.99
N ILE A 171 -2.88 -19.45 -9.23
CA ILE A 171 -1.68 -18.63 -8.94
C ILE A 171 -1.02 -18.17 -10.23
N GLU A 172 -0.97 -19.04 -11.23
CA GLU A 172 -0.39 -18.77 -12.54
C GLU A 172 -1.07 -17.59 -13.23
N GLU A 173 -2.40 -17.52 -13.19
CA GLU A 173 -3.16 -16.43 -13.80
C GLU A 173 -2.85 -15.10 -13.11
N THR A 174 -2.89 -15.07 -11.77
CA THR A 174 -2.56 -13.88 -10.99
C THR A 174 -1.13 -13.42 -11.26
N MET A 175 -0.15 -14.34 -11.22
CA MET A 175 1.26 -13.98 -11.40
C MET A 175 1.57 -13.52 -12.82
N GLU A 176 0.99 -14.14 -13.84
CA GLU A 176 1.13 -13.70 -15.23
C GLU A 176 0.53 -12.31 -15.43
N ALA A 177 -0.67 -12.05 -14.89
CA ALA A 177 -1.31 -10.75 -14.98
C ALA A 177 -0.45 -9.65 -14.35
N LEU A 178 0.11 -9.88 -13.16
CA LEU A 178 1.01 -8.95 -12.49
C LEU A 178 2.31 -8.72 -13.28
N HIS A 179 2.88 -9.79 -13.84
CA HIS A 179 4.08 -9.71 -14.67
C HIS A 179 3.83 -8.88 -15.95
N ASP A 180 2.70 -9.07 -16.61
CA ASP A 180 2.33 -8.30 -17.80
C ASP A 180 2.14 -6.81 -17.48
N LEU A 181 1.60 -6.47 -16.31
CA LEU A 181 1.49 -5.09 -15.87
C LEU A 181 2.84 -4.42 -15.64
N VAL A 182 3.83 -5.17 -15.11
CA VAL A 182 5.21 -4.69 -15.02
C VAL A 182 5.81 -4.47 -16.40
N LYS A 183 5.65 -5.44 -17.32
CA LYS A 183 6.11 -5.30 -18.72
C LYS A 183 5.45 -4.14 -19.46
N SER A 184 4.19 -3.84 -19.16
CA SER A 184 3.46 -2.72 -19.77
C SER A 184 4.02 -1.34 -19.35
N GLY A 185 4.82 -1.28 -18.29
CA GLY A 185 5.33 -0.02 -17.75
C GLY A 185 4.30 0.79 -16.94
N LYS A 186 3.12 0.24 -16.64
CA LYS A 186 2.17 0.84 -15.69
C LYS A 186 2.54 0.58 -14.22
N VAL A 187 3.37 -0.44 -13.97
CA VAL A 187 3.85 -0.83 -12.65
C VAL A 187 5.37 -0.98 -12.70
N ARG A 188 6.11 -0.54 -11.68
CA ARG A 188 7.58 -0.75 -11.60
C ARG A 188 7.94 -2.03 -10.86
N TYR A 189 7.30 -2.27 -9.73
CA TYR A 189 7.52 -3.41 -8.85
C TYR A 189 6.18 -3.99 -8.38
N ILE A 190 6.18 -5.25 -7.96
CA ILE A 190 5.00 -5.88 -7.36
C ILE A 190 5.28 -6.32 -5.93
N GLY A 191 4.27 -6.20 -5.08
CA GLY A 191 4.28 -6.65 -3.69
C GLY A 191 3.07 -7.53 -3.38
N ALA A 192 3.08 -8.14 -2.20
CA ALA A 192 1.96 -8.93 -1.69
C ALA A 192 1.57 -8.44 -0.30
N SER A 193 0.33 -8.71 0.10
CA SER A 193 -0.15 -8.37 1.44
C SER A 193 -0.98 -9.53 1.99
N SER A 194 -0.75 -9.85 3.25
CA SER A 194 -1.61 -10.68 4.10
C SER A 194 -2.01 -12.02 3.47
N MET A 195 -1.13 -12.98 3.65
CA MET A 195 -1.31 -14.37 3.26
C MET A 195 -0.40 -15.27 4.08
N TRP A 196 -0.62 -16.57 4.05
CA TRP A 196 0.29 -17.50 4.72
C TRP A 196 1.64 -17.58 4.01
N ALA A 197 2.71 -17.81 4.75
CA ALA A 197 4.06 -17.96 4.20
C ALA A 197 4.11 -19.05 3.10
N THR A 198 3.35 -20.14 3.26
CA THR A 198 3.25 -21.20 2.26
C THR A 198 2.55 -20.77 0.98
N GLN A 199 1.55 -19.88 1.06
CA GLN A 199 0.91 -19.29 -0.11
C GLN A 199 1.88 -18.37 -0.83
N PHE A 200 2.55 -17.48 -0.10
CA PHE A 200 3.54 -16.57 -0.66
C PHE A 200 4.70 -17.31 -1.35
N ALA A 201 5.27 -18.31 -0.67
CA ALA A 201 6.35 -19.13 -1.22
C ALA A 201 5.93 -19.84 -2.52
N ARG A 202 4.69 -20.35 -2.61
CA ARG A 202 4.16 -20.95 -3.84
C ARG A 202 4.06 -19.93 -4.97
N MET A 203 3.61 -18.70 -4.69
CA MET A 203 3.54 -17.65 -5.71
C MET A 203 4.92 -17.21 -6.20
N GLN A 204 5.89 -17.04 -5.29
CA GLN A 204 7.28 -16.75 -5.63
C GLN A 204 7.89 -17.87 -6.48
N PHE A 205 7.63 -19.13 -6.11
CA PHE A 205 8.11 -20.30 -6.86
C PHE A 205 7.53 -20.35 -8.29
N VAL A 206 6.22 -20.12 -8.45
CA VAL A 206 5.60 -20.07 -9.79
C VAL A 206 6.24 -18.98 -10.65
N ALA A 207 6.44 -17.78 -10.10
CA ALA A 207 7.11 -16.71 -10.84
C ALA A 207 8.55 -17.07 -11.22
N GLU A 208 9.31 -17.68 -10.31
CA GLU A 208 10.67 -18.13 -10.61
C GLU A 208 10.71 -19.18 -11.72
N GLN A 209 9.87 -20.21 -11.64
CA GLN A 209 9.78 -21.29 -12.64
C GLN A 209 9.40 -20.78 -14.03
N LYS A 210 8.57 -19.73 -14.10
CA LYS A 210 8.11 -19.14 -15.36
C LYS A 210 8.99 -17.98 -15.85
N GLY A 211 10.00 -17.57 -15.09
CA GLY A 211 10.79 -16.38 -15.39
C GLY A 211 9.98 -15.07 -15.31
N TRP A 212 8.91 -15.06 -14.52
CA TRP A 212 8.06 -13.90 -14.29
C TRP A 212 8.59 -13.03 -13.15
N THR A 213 8.04 -11.81 -13.06
CA THR A 213 8.40 -10.86 -12.00
C THR A 213 8.03 -11.44 -10.64
N LYS A 214 8.99 -11.47 -9.71
CA LYS A 214 8.77 -11.86 -8.31
C LYS A 214 8.34 -10.66 -7.46
N PHE A 215 7.67 -10.95 -6.35
CA PHE A 215 7.37 -9.93 -5.33
C PHE A 215 8.64 -9.43 -4.66
N VAL A 216 8.71 -8.12 -4.45
CA VAL A 216 9.82 -7.47 -3.74
C VAL A 216 9.45 -7.05 -2.31
N SER A 217 8.16 -7.07 -1.95
CA SER A 217 7.69 -6.78 -0.61
C SER A 217 6.51 -7.67 -0.17
N MET A 218 6.35 -7.76 1.15
CA MET A 218 5.22 -8.36 1.85
C MET A 218 4.71 -7.39 2.92
N GLN A 219 3.51 -6.86 2.72
CA GLN A 219 2.86 -5.93 3.65
C GLN A 219 1.93 -6.67 4.61
N ASN A 220 2.39 -6.89 5.84
CA ASN A 220 1.63 -7.59 6.87
C ASN A 220 1.34 -6.73 8.09
N HIS A 221 0.31 -7.11 8.83
CA HIS A 221 0.02 -6.50 10.12
C HIS A 221 1.09 -6.91 11.12
N TYR A 222 1.72 -5.95 11.78
CA TYR A 222 2.75 -6.24 12.77
C TYR A 222 2.86 -5.10 13.78
N ASN A 223 2.77 -5.45 15.07
CA ASN A 223 2.95 -4.55 16.21
C ASN A 223 3.15 -5.37 17.49
N LEU A 224 3.34 -4.71 18.63
CA LEU A 224 3.55 -5.38 19.91
C LEU A 224 2.43 -6.36 20.30
N LEU A 225 1.20 -6.12 19.85
CA LEU A 225 0.02 -6.94 20.14
C LEU A 225 -0.22 -8.04 19.08
N TYR A 226 0.42 -7.94 17.91
CA TYR A 226 0.26 -8.90 16.82
C TYR A 226 1.63 -9.26 16.21
N ARG A 227 2.13 -10.44 16.58
CA ARG A 227 3.48 -10.93 16.24
C ARG A 227 3.47 -12.28 15.51
N GLU A 228 2.32 -12.71 14.99
CA GLU A 228 2.19 -14.02 14.31
C GLU A 228 3.12 -14.16 13.10
N GLU A 229 3.43 -13.05 12.44
CA GLU A 229 4.31 -13.00 11.27
C GLU A 229 5.76 -13.44 11.59
N GLU A 230 6.20 -13.34 12.85
CA GLU A 230 7.54 -13.77 13.28
C GLU A 230 7.78 -15.27 13.16
N ARG A 231 6.70 -16.07 13.15
CA ARG A 231 6.82 -17.53 13.10
C ARG A 231 7.48 -18.01 11.82
N GLU A 232 7.03 -17.48 10.67
CA GLU A 232 7.41 -18.01 9.36
C GLU A 232 7.60 -16.92 8.31
N MET A 233 6.66 -15.97 8.18
CA MET A 233 6.68 -15.02 7.07
C MET A 233 7.88 -14.07 7.13
N ILE A 234 8.16 -13.50 8.31
CA ILE A 234 9.26 -12.55 8.47
C ILE A 234 10.59 -13.21 8.10
N ARG A 235 10.84 -14.38 8.70
CA ARG A 235 12.02 -15.19 8.41
C ARG A 235 12.13 -15.53 6.92
N SER A 236 11.04 -15.97 6.29
CA SER A 236 11.01 -16.29 4.86
C SER A 236 11.34 -15.07 3.99
N CYS A 237 10.83 -13.89 4.34
CA CYS A 237 11.12 -12.65 3.61
C CYS A 237 12.60 -12.27 3.74
N ASP A 238 13.17 -12.33 4.94
CA ASP A 238 14.59 -12.04 5.20
C ASP A 238 15.51 -12.97 4.41
N GLU A 239 15.26 -14.29 4.46
CA GLU A 239 16.06 -15.30 3.77
C GLU A 239 16.00 -15.15 2.24
N THR A 240 14.84 -14.75 1.70
CA THR A 240 14.61 -14.62 0.25
C THR A 240 14.87 -13.21 -0.29
N GLY A 241 15.13 -12.23 0.58
CA GLY A 241 15.40 -10.85 0.19
C GLY A 241 14.17 -10.03 -0.21
N VAL A 242 13.00 -10.42 0.29
CA VAL A 242 11.74 -9.69 0.17
C VAL A 242 11.64 -8.70 1.34
N ALA A 243 11.24 -7.46 1.07
CA ALA A 243 11.06 -6.46 2.13
C ALA A 243 9.80 -6.76 2.96
N LEU A 244 9.84 -6.43 4.24
CA LEU A 244 8.64 -6.35 5.06
C LEU A 244 8.26 -4.88 5.24
N ASP A 245 7.14 -4.47 4.66
CA ASP A 245 6.54 -3.18 4.94
C ASP A 245 5.38 -3.36 5.95
N SER A 246 5.61 -3.10 7.23
CA SER A 246 4.62 -3.40 8.27
C SER A 246 3.48 -2.36 8.31
N LEU A 247 2.23 -2.84 8.37
CA LEU A 247 1.05 -2.00 8.64
C LEU A 247 0.63 -2.07 10.11
N GLY A 248 0.12 -0.95 10.63
CA GLY A 248 -0.57 -0.91 11.91
C GLY A 248 0.36 -0.97 13.12
N ALA A 249 1.56 -0.38 12.99
CA ALA A 249 2.57 -0.32 14.05
C ALA A 249 2.03 0.19 15.41
N ALA A 250 1.02 1.08 15.39
CA ALA A 250 0.38 1.61 16.60
C ALA A 250 -0.76 0.73 17.16
N GLY A 251 -1.04 -0.44 16.57
CA GLY A 251 -2.13 -1.33 17.01
C GLY A 251 -3.52 -0.68 16.94
N GLY A 252 -3.75 0.23 15.97
CA GLY A 252 -4.98 1.02 15.89
C GLY A 252 -5.13 2.06 17.02
N GLY A 253 -4.02 2.48 17.63
CA GLY A 253 -3.98 3.41 18.77
C GLY A 253 -3.84 2.72 20.13
N ARG A 254 -4.15 1.42 20.22
CA ARG A 254 -4.15 0.64 21.47
C ARG A 254 -2.77 0.50 22.11
N ALA A 255 -1.72 0.40 21.28
CA ALA A 255 -0.35 0.33 21.78
C ALA A 255 0.09 1.63 22.49
N ARG A 256 -0.59 2.76 22.23
CA ARG A 256 -0.35 4.04 22.91
C ARG A 256 -1.16 4.15 24.21
N GLU A 257 -2.36 3.61 24.26
CA GLU A 257 -3.22 3.62 25.46
C GLU A 257 -2.60 2.77 26.59
N GLU A 258 -2.06 1.59 26.27
CA GLU A 258 -1.41 0.72 27.25
C GLU A 258 -0.11 1.33 27.80
N ALA A 259 0.63 2.09 26.98
CA ALA A 259 1.84 2.81 27.42
C ALA A 259 1.53 4.04 28.32
N GLY A 260 0.31 4.57 28.27
CA GLY A 260 -0.16 5.66 29.13
C GLY A 260 -0.84 5.20 30.42
N GLY A 261 -1.14 3.91 30.57
CA GLY A 261 -1.83 3.33 31.72
C GLY A 261 -0.92 2.85 32.85
N ALA A 262 0.40 2.92 32.70
CA ALA A 262 1.37 2.53 33.72
C ALA A 262 1.98 3.77 34.39
N GLY A 263 1.14 4.58 35.06
CA GLY A 263 1.58 5.83 35.67
C GLY A 263 0.55 6.46 36.58
N GLY A 264 0.16 5.75 37.64
CA GLY A 264 -0.64 6.32 38.72
C GLY A 264 -1.48 5.25 39.38
N ASP A 265 -0.91 4.62 40.42
CA ASP A 265 -1.61 4.21 41.63
C ASP A 265 -0.57 3.66 42.62
N GLY A 266 -0.24 4.48 43.62
CA GLY A 266 0.65 4.13 44.72
C GLY A 266 0.94 5.33 45.62
N GLU A 267 0.28 5.37 46.78
CA GLU A 267 0.45 6.26 47.94
C GLU A 267 -0.25 7.64 47.80
N GLU A 268 -1.23 8.07 48.60
CA GLU A 268 -1.75 7.73 49.95
C GLU A 268 -3.28 7.91 49.99
#